data_AF-A0A653K5M3-F1
#
_entry.id   AF-A0A653K5M3-F1
#
_cell.length_a   1.000
_cell.length_b   1.000
_cell.length_c   1.000
_cell.angle_alpha   90.00
_cell.angle_beta   90.00
_cell.angle_gamma   90.00
#
_symmetry.space_group_name_H-M   'P 1'
#
loop_
_entity.id
_entity.type
_entity.pdbx_description
1 polymer ?
#
loop_
_entity_poly.entity_id
_entity_poly.type
_entity_poly.pdbx_seq_one_letter_code
_entity_poly.pdbx_strand_id
1 'polypeptide(L)'
;MNFKPETLPNSVQPYLEKISATVLPTVTMQLTSSDELTLWQSKIGGVPYLPLDVTYPVDSNGNPLALLAQLNFAEIPKLPDFPNQGILQFYIAADDLYGMNFDDQQQQSGFKVLYFDQVLEDASQLKQDFSEVQLGEDDYLPFTGQYAIEFNLTSQPISLGDFAFAPKILGVEDIYDFEDQFEGGDFEDDFIEPYDEVASASGHRLGGYPYFTQTDPRQYNEKVQDYVLLFQLDTDDAENEIMWGDSGVGNFFIHPEDLKKRDFSKVLYNWDCC
;
A
#
# COMPACT_ATOMS: atom_id res chain seq x y z
N MET A 1 -14.47 3.06 -9.28
CA MET A 1 -15.46 4.08 -9.73
C MET A 1 -15.26 5.31 -8.87
N ASN A 2 -15.38 6.52 -9.43
CA ASN A 2 -15.25 7.74 -8.63
C ASN A 2 -16.32 7.80 -7.54
N PHE A 3 -15.93 8.25 -6.35
CA PHE A 3 -16.85 8.45 -5.24
C PHE A 3 -17.98 9.41 -5.62
N LYS A 4 -19.18 9.04 -5.19
CA LYS A 4 -20.43 9.75 -5.47
C LYS A 4 -21.13 10.01 -4.14
N PRO A 5 -21.23 11.26 -3.67
CA PRO A 5 -21.83 11.54 -2.36
C PRO A 5 -23.27 11.00 -2.22
N GLU A 6 -24.00 10.86 -3.32
CA GLU A 6 -25.35 10.27 -3.36
C GLU A 6 -25.40 8.76 -3.03
N THR A 7 -24.27 8.05 -3.02
CA THR A 7 -24.22 6.64 -2.63
C THR A 7 -24.05 6.46 -1.13
N LEU A 8 -23.84 7.54 -0.36
CA LEU A 8 -23.69 7.45 1.09
C LEU A 8 -25.01 7.05 1.77
N PRO A 9 -24.95 6.18 2.79
CA PRO A 9 -26.13 5.75 3.54
C PRO A 9 -26.81 6.92 4.26
N ASN A 10 -28.10 6.75 4.59
CA ASN A 10 -28.87 7.81 5.25
C ASN A 10 -28.32 8.19 6.63
N SER A 11 -27.77 7.22 7.36
CA SER A 11 -27.18 7.38 8.70
C SER A 11 -25.98 8.34 8.73
N VAL A 12 -25.23 8.46 7.62
CA VAL A 12 -24.06 9.34 7.52
C VAL A 12 -24.34 10.67 6.84
N GLN A 13 -25.59 10.92 6.41
CA GLN A 13 -25.99 12.18 5.77
C GLN A 13 -25.66 13.43 6.61
N PRO A 14 -25.78 13.43 7.96
CA PRO A 14 -25.33 14.57 8.78
C PRO A 14 -23.84 14.93 8.61
N TYR A 15 -23.03 13.97 8.15
CA TYR A 15 -21.58 14.10 7.97
C TYR A 15 -21.14 14.28 6.52
N LEU A 16 -22.09 14.38 5.58
CA LEU A 16 -21.85 14.43 4.13
C LEU A 16 -20.80 15.48 3.73
N GLU A 17 -20.88 16.69 4.27
CA GLU A 17 -19.94 17.77 3.95
C GLU A 17 -18.52 17.44 4.44
N LYS A 18 -18.40 16.91 5.66
CA LYS A 18 -17.11 16.50 6.23
C LYS A 18 -16.48 15.37 5.42
N ILE A 19 -17.26 14.32 5.12
CA ILE A 19 -16.82 13.16 4.32
C ILE A 19 -16.41 13.62 2.92
N SER A 20 -17.22 14.45 2.26
CA SER A 20 -16.91 14.96 0.91
C SER A 20 -15.62 15.79 0.89
N ALA A 21 -15.31 16.51 1.97
CA ALA A 21 -14.05 17.26 2.09
C ALA A 21 -12.80 16.37 2.26
N THR A 22 -12.99 15.07 2.52
CA THR A 22 -11.89 14.10 2.64
C THR A 22 -11.55 13.39 1.34
N VAL A 23 -12.29 13.60 0.25
CA VAL A 23 -12.10 12.82 -0.98
C VAL A 23 -10.70 13.04 -1.57
N LEU A 24 -9.95 11.95 -1.73
CA LEU A 24 -8.61 11.94 -2.33
C LEU A 24 -8.59 11.11 -3.62
N PRO A 25 -7.77 11.50 -4.62
CA PRO A 25 -7.48 10.63 -5.75
C PRO A 25 -6.64 9.44 -5.30
N THR A 26 -6.87 8.29 -5.90
CA THR A 26 -6.13 7.04 -5.66
C THR A 26 -6.07 6.25 -6.97
N VAL A 27 -5.02 5.46 -7.15
CA VAL A 27 -4.92 4.53 -8.27
C VAL A 27 -5.09 3.12 -7.72
N THR A 28 -6.18 2.44 -8.10
CA THR A 28 -6.38 1.03 -7.79
C THR A 28 -5.57 0.17 -8.76
N MET A 29 -5.14 -0.99 -8.29
CA MET A 29 -4.38 -1.96 -9.08
C MET A 29 -5.19 -3.25 -9.20
N GLN A 30 -5.42 -3.68 -10.43
CA GLN A 30 -5.91 -5.02 -10.73
C GLN A 30 -4.72 -5.89 -11.14
N LEU A 31 -4.62 -7.07 -10.55
CA LEU A 31 -3.50 -7.98 -10.76
C LEU A 31 -3.90 -9.12 -11.69
N THR A 32 -2.95 -9.61 -12.48
CA THR A 32 -3.14 -10.80 -13.31
C THR A 32 -1.84 -11.59 -13.37
N SER A 33 -1.90 -12.87 -13.00
CA SER A 33 -0.75 -13.78 -13.10
C SER A 33 -0.19 -13.80 -14.53
N SER A 34 1.13 -13.71 -14.65
CA SER A 34 1.79 -13.67 -15.96
C SER A 34 3.23 -14.18 -15.89
N ASP A 35 3.57 -15.14 -16.74
CA ASP A 35 4.94 -15.65 -16.85
C ASP A 35 5.87 -14.75 -17.69
N GLU A 36 5.29 -13.77 -18.40
CA GLU A 36 5.99 -12.92 -19.36
C GLU A 36 6.01 -11.46 -18.90
N LEU A 37 6.86 -11.15 -17.92
CA LEU A 37 7.06 -9.79 -17.44
C LEU A 37 8.40 -9.21 -17.90
N THR A 38 8.38 -8.05 -18.56
CA THR A 38 9.60 -7.32 -18.94
C THR A 38 10.29 -6.71 -17.71
N LEU A 39 11.57 -6.35 -17.81
CA LEU A 39 12.31 -5.73 -16.69
C LEU A 39 11.73 -4.38 -16.28
N TRP A 40 11.15 -3.61 -17.20
CA TRP A 40 10.73 -2.22 -16.96
C TRP A 40 9.31 -2.06 -16.44
N GLN A 41 8.45 -3.05 -16.66
CA GLN A 41 7.03 -2.89 -16.36
C GLN A 41 6.72 -2.96 -14.88
N SER A 42 5.59 -2.39 -14.51
CA SER A 42 5.04 -2.54 -13.17
C SER A 42 4.61 -3.99 -12.92
N LYS A 43 4.92 -4.50 -11.73
CA LYS A 43 4.66 -5.89 -11.35
C LYS A 43 4.64 -6.10 -9.84
N ILE A 44 3.98 -7.16 -9.42
CA ILE A 44 4.16 -7.78 -8.10
C ILE A 44 5.02 -9.03 -8.28
N GLY A 45 6.01 -9.23 -7.42
CA GLY A 45 6.94 -10.35 -7.53
C GLY A 45 7.85 -10.30 -8.77
N GLY A 46 8.46 -11.44 -9.09
CA GLY A 46 9.33 -11.63 -10.25
C GLY A 46 10.69 -10.93 -10.14
N VAL A 47 11.35 -10.73 -11.29
CA VAL A 47 12.69 -10.11 -11.34
C VAL A 47 12.62 -8.59 -11.53
N PRO A 48 13.46 -7.82 -10.80
CA PRO A 48 13.46 -6.36 -10.85
C PRO A 48 14.24 -5.80 -12.04
N TYR A 49 13.87 -4.60 -12.45
CA TYR A 49 14.78 -3.67 -13.12
C TYR A 49 16.00 -3.40 -12.22
N LEU A 50 17.21 -3.72 -12.66
CA LEU A 50 18.41 -3.40 -11.87
C LEU A 50 19.59 -3.04 -12.77
N PRO A 51 20.07 -1.77 -12.75
CA PRO A 51 21.30 -1.38 -13.43
C PRO A 51 22.52 -2.18 -12.95
N LEU A 52 23.48 -2.45 -13.84
CA LEU A 52 24.66 -3.26 -13.53
C LEU A 52 25.59 -2.64 -12.46
N ASP A 53 25.52 -1.33 -12.25
CA ASP A 53 26.31 -0.59 -11.25
C ASP A 53 25.62 -0.51 -9.88
N VAL A 54 24.41 -1.06 -9.75
CA VAL A 54 23.64 -1.07 -8.51
C VAL A 54 23.78 -2.44 -7.83
N THR A 55 24.09 -2.42 -6.54
CA THR A 55 24.15 -3.65 -5.73
C THR A 55 22.74 -4.11 -5.40
N TYR A 56 22.48 -5.42 -5.52
CA TYR A 56 21.20 -6.01 -5.18
C TYR A 56 20.86 -5.76 -3.68
N PRO A 57 19.62 -5.39 -3.33
CA PRO A 57 19.25 -5.09 -1.97
C PRO A 57 19.29 -6.33 -1.05
N VAL A 58 19.88 -6.15 0.12
CA VAL A 58 19.99 -7.19 1.17
C VAL A 58 19.45 -6.66 2.51
N ASP A 59 19.06 -7.59 3.38
CA ASP A 59 18.70 -7.31 4.77
C ASP A 59 19.94 -6.91 5.62
N SER A 60 19.74 -6.63 6.91
CA SER A 60 20.82 -6.29 7.83
C SER A 60 21.82 -7.42 8.09
N ASN A 61 21.48 -8.67 7.76
CA ASN A 61 22.34 -9.84 7.88
C ASN A 61 23.09 -10.15 6.56
N GLY A 62 22.78 -9.45 5.48
CA GLY A 62 23.35 -9.65 4.15
C GLY A 62 22.59 -10.68 3.29
N ASN A 63 21.41 -11.11 3.70
CA ASN A 63 20.56 -12.01 2.92
C ASN A 63 19.84 -11.21 1.81
N PRO A 64 19.73 -11.74 0.59
CA PRO A 64 18.98 -11.08 -0.48
C PRO A 64 17.50 -10.88 -0.13
N LEU A 65 16.96 -9.71 -0.47
CA LEU A 65 15.53 -9.42 -0.28
C LEU A 65 14.71 -9.79 -1.52
N ALA A 66 13.48 -10.25 -1.33
CA ALA A 66 12.54 -10.50 -2.41
C ALA A 66 11.98 -9.19 -2.96
N LEU A 67 11.78 -9.10 -4.29
CA LEU A 67 11.02 -8.00 -4.88
C LEU A 67 9.53 -8.20 -4.56
N LEU A 68 8.95 -7.36 -3.71
CA LEU A 68 7.51 -7.34 -3.45
C LEU A 68 6.77 -6.70 -4.62
N ALA A 69 7.20 -5.50 -5.00
CA ALA A 69 6.54 -4.74 -6.06
C ALA A 69 7.54 -3.84 -6.79
N GLN A 70 7.29 -3.65 -8.08
CA GLN A 70 7.93 -2.66 -8.92
C GLN A 70 6.84 -1.82 -9.59
N LEU A 71 7.00 -0.50 -9.56
CA LEU A 71 6.06 0.47 -10.08
C LEU A 71 6.78 1.40 -11.05
N ASN A 72 6.43 1.32 -12.32
CA ASN A 72 6.91 2.23 -13.34
C ASN A 72 5.95 3.40 -13.49
N PHE A 73 6.36 4.60 -13.07
CA PHE A 73 5.51 5.78 -13.11
C PHE A 73 5.15 6.25 -14.53
N ALA A 74 5.78 5.70 -15.57
CA ALA A 74 5.33 5.91 -16.95
C ALA A 74 4.02 5.19 -17.27
N GLU A 75 3.65 4.15 -16.52
CA GLU A 75 2.45 3.32 -16.71
C GLU A 75 1.30 3.74 -15.78
N ILE A 76 1.62 4.50 -14.73
CA ILE A 76 0.67 4.86 -13.67
C ILE A 76 -0.03 6.18 -14.02
N PRO A 77 -1.37 6.25 -13.92
CA PRO A 77 -2.09 7.52 -14.02
C PRO A 77 -1.56 8.55 -13.01
N LYS A 78 -1.46 9.81 -13.42
CA LYS A 78 -0.89 10.87 -12.58
C LYS A 78 -1.66 11.03 -11.26
N LEU A 79 -0.92 10.94 -10.16
CA LEU A 79 -1.38 11.28 -8.81
C LEU A 79 -0.68 12.56 -8.33
N PRO A 80 -1.33 13.39 -7.48
CA PRO A 80 -0.70 14.56 -6.87
C PRO A 80 0.59 14.18 -6.13
N ASP A 81 1.65 14.97 -6.30
CA ASP A 81 2.97 14.80 -5.69
C ASP A 81 3.76 13.52 -6.04
N PHE A 82 3.12 12.48 -6.58
CA PHE A 82 3.82 11.29 -7.08
C PHE A 82 4.73 11.62 -8.28
N PRO A 83 5.84 10.88 -8.46
CA PRO A 83 6.67 11.02 -9.65
C PRO A 83 5.89 10.72 -10.94
N ASN A 84 6.29 11.38 -12.04
CA ASN A 84 5.71 11.13 -13.38
C ASN A 84 6.58 10.21 -14.25
N GLN A 85 7.72 9.77 -13.73
CA GLN A 85 8.69 8.92 -14.40
C GLN A 85 9.52 8.19 -13.35
N GLY A 86 10.33 7.22 -13.81
CA GLY A 86 11.17 6.42 -12.94
C GLY A 86 10.48 5.17 -12.43
N ILE A 87 11.28 4.28 -11.86
CA ILE A 87 10.84 2.99 -11.33
C ILE A 87 11.05 3.00 -9.82
N LEU A 88 9.98 2.79 -9.07
CA LEU A 88 10.00 2.59 -7.61
C LEU A 88 9.86 1.10 -7.31
N GLN A 89 10.67 0.58 -6.40
CA GLN A 89 10.68 -0.82 -6.02
C GLN A 89 10.59 -0.97 -4.51
N PHE A 90 9.86 -2.00 -4.09
CA PHE A 90 9.71 -2.42 -2.71
C PHE A 90 10.25 -3.83 -2.58
N TYR A 91 11.14 -4.02 -1.62
CA TYR A 91 11.76 -5.30 -1.32
C TYR A 91 11.50 -5.68 0.13
N ILE A 92 11.28 -6.96 0.40
CA ILE A 92 11.02 -7.50 1.74
C ILE A 92 11.84 -8.76 2.00
N ALA A 93 12.12 -9.05 3.26
CA ALA A 93 12.75 -10.28 3.67
C ALA A 93 11.74 -11.41 3.56
N ALA A 94 12.22 -12.60 3.19
CA ALA A 94 11.40 -13.79 3.15
C ALA A 94 11.48 -14.52 4.50
N ASP A 95 10.91 -13.89 5.53
CA ASP A 95 10.85 -14.38 6.91
C ASP A 95 9.41 -14.37 7.43
N ASP A 96 9.23 -14.86 8.66
CA ASP A 96 7.92 -14.94 9.31
C ASP A 96 7.26 -13.57 9.58
N LEU A 97 8.01 -12.49 9.43
CA LEU A 97 7.57 -11.12 9.64
C LEU A 97 7.50 -10.31 8.33
N TYR A 98 7.72 -10.95 7.19
CA TYR A 98 7.81 -10.31 5.87
C TYR A 98 8.73 -9.07 5.87
N GLY A 99 9.80 -9.10 6.67
CA GLY A 99 10.77 -8.01 6.77
C GLY A 99 10.33 -6.76 7.55
N MET A 100 9.16 -6.78 8.20
CA MET A 100 8.70 -5.66 9.03
C MET A 100 9.53 -5.53 10.30
N ASN A 101 9.87 -4.29 10.65
CA ASN A 101 10.56 -3.96 11.89
C ASN A 101 9.58 -3.36 12.91
N PHE A 102 9.29 -4.10 13.98
CA PHE A 102 8.36 -3.68 15.04
C PHE A 102 8.90 -2.57 15.93
N ASP A 103 10.23 -2.44 16.06
CA ASP A 103 10.86 -1.42 16.90
C ASP A 103 10.91 -0.06 16.18
N ASP A 104 11.19 -0.08 14.87
CA ASP A 104 11.22 1.09 14.01
C ASP A 104 10.79 0.72 12.57
N GLN A 105 9.52 0.98 12.26
CA GLN A 105 8.92 0.68 10.96
C GLN A 105 9.52 1.48 9.80
N GLN A 106 10.32 2.52 10.06
CA GLN A 106 11.04 3.28 9.03
C GLN A 106 12.47 2.74 8.83
N GLN A 107 12.97 1.92 9.75
CA GLN A 107 14.27 1.30 9.64
C GLN A 107 14.21 0.15 8.62
N GLN A 108 14.75 0.44 7.44
CA GLN A 108 14.89 -0.49 6.31
C GLN A 108 15.93 -1.60 6.58
N SER A 109 15.74 -2.42 7.63
CA SER A 109 16.61 -3.54 8.00
C SER A 109 16.17 -4.86 7.37
N GLY A 110 14.86 -5.13 7.35
CA GLY A 110 14.24 -6.29 6.70
C GLY A 110 13.50 -5.95 5.41
N PHE A 111 13.40 -4.67 5.04
CA PHE A 111 12.82 -4.22 3.77
C PHE A 111 13.72 -3.16 3.14
N LYS A 112 13.56 -2.91 1.84
CA LYS A 112 14.23 -1.81 1.11
C LYS A 112 13.29 -1.15 0.12
N VAL A 113 13.42 0.17 -0.02
CA VAL A 113 12.74 0.93 -1.07
C VAL A 113 13.78 1.61 -1.94
N LEU A 114 13.76 1.30 -3.24
CA LEU A 114 14.69 1.86 -4.22
C LEU A 114 13.92 2.64 -5.28
N TYR A 115 14.42 3.82 -5.64
CA TYR A 115 13.85 4.63 -6.72
C TYR A 115 14.92 4.98 -7.76
N PHE A 116 14.64 4.62 -9.01
CA PHE A 116 15.45 4.96 -10.17
C PHE A 116 14.76 6.06 -10.96
N ASP A 117 15.27 7.28 -10.87
CA ASP A 117 14.68 8.46 -11.51
C ASP A 117 14.89 8.48 -13.04
N GLN A 118 16.03 7.94 -13.49
CA GLN A 118 16.38 7.72 -14.90
C GLN A 118 16.31 6.22 -15.22
N VAL A 119 15.45 5.87 -16.18
CA VAL A 119 15.25 4.49 -16.60
C VAL A 119 16.11 4.21 -17.83
N LEU A 120 17.08 3.32 -17.69
CA LEU A 120 17.90 2.82 -18.81
C LEU A 120 17.07 1.89 -19.70
N GLU A 121 16.95 2.21 -20.99
CA GLU A 121 16.21 1.38 -21.96
C GLU A 121 17.06 0.26 -22.57
N ASP A 122 18.39 0.31 -22.44
CA ASP A 122 19.30 -0.70 -22.97
C ASP A 122 19.41 -1.90 -22.02
N ALA A 123 18.82 -3.03 -22.42
CA ALA A 123 18.86 -4.29 -21.67
C ALA A 123 20.29 -4.76 -21.32
N SER A 124 21.29 -4.42 -22.14
CA SER A 124 22.69 -4.81 -21.91
C SER A 124 23.33 -4.08 -20.72
N GLN A 125 22.71 -3.00 -20.25
CA GLN A 125 23.13 -2.25 -19.06
C GLN A 125 22.39 -2.70 -17.78
N LEU A 126 21.54 -3.72 -17.89
CA LEU A 126 20.76 -4.25 -16.78
C LEU A 126 21.23 -5.66 -16.40
N LYS A 127 21.14 -5.99 -15.11
CA LYS A 127 21.34 -7.37 -14.64
C LYS A 127 20.24 -8.26 -15.24
N GLN A 128 20.66 -9.35 -15.87
CA GLN A 128 19.78 -10.35 -16.51
C GLN A 128 19.73 -11.66 -15.72
N ASP A 129 20.78 -11.93 -14.94
CA ASP A 129 20.92 -13.14 -14.16
C ASP A 129 20.75 -12.84 -12.67
N PHE A 130 19.66 -13.34 -12.11
CA PHE A 130 19.29 -13.24 -10.71
C PHE A 130 19.35 -14.61 -9.99
N SER A 131 20.06 -15.59 -10.55
CA SER A 131 20.20 -16.93 -9.94
C SER A 131 20.87 -16.92 -8.56
N GLU A 132 21.62 -15.88 -8.23
CA GLU A 132 22.22 -15.64 -6.91
C GLU A 132 21.18 -15.23 -5.85
N VAL A 133 20.00 -14.79 -6.31
CA VAL A 133 18.85 -14.35 -5.50
C VAL A 133 17.76 -15.40 -5.61
N GLN A 134 18.13 -16.66 -5.37
CA GLN A 134 17.14 -17.74 -5.28
C GLN A 134 16.60 -17.78 -3.87
N LEU A 135 15.32 -17.43 -3.76
CA LEU A 135 14.52 -17.68 -2.58
C LEU A 135 14.18 -19.18 -2.54
N GLY A 136 14.33 -19.81 -1.39
CA GLY A 136 14.12 -21.24 -1.16
C GLY A 136 12.64 -21.63 -1.02
N GLU A 137 12.35 -22.93 -0.97
CA GLU A 137 10.98 -23.43 -0.70
C GLU A 137 10.52 -23.14 0.74
N ASP A 138 11.45 -22.89 1.66
CA ASP A 138 11.18 -22.56 3.08
C ASP A 138 11.06 -21.04 3.31
N ASP A 139 11.13 -20.23 2.25
CA ASP A 139 11.08 -18.77 2.33
C ASP A 139 9.63 -18.29 2.44
N TYR A 140 9.35 -17.52 3.50
CA TYR A 140 7.99 -17.03 3.78
C TYR A 140 7.77 -15.69 3.09
N LEU A 141 7.03 -15.71 1.98
CA LEU A 141 6.56 -14.51 1.30
C LEU A 141 5.04 -14.43 1.32
N PRO A 142 4.48 -13.21 1.22
CA PRO A 142 3.04 -13.05 1.10
C PRO A 142 2.53 -13.35 -0.30
N PHE A 143 3.36 -13.88 -1.21
CA PHE A 143 2.98 -14.28 -2.56
C PHE A 143 3.90 -15.39 -3.09
N THR A 144 3.40 -16.20 -4.02
CA THR A 144 4.15 -17.29 -4.69
C THR A 144 4.42 -17.01 -6.17
N GLY A 145 3.63 -16.14 -6.79
CA GLY A 145 3.67 -15.87 -8.23
C GLY A 145 4.31 -14.53 -8.62
N GLN A 146 4.11 -14.17 -9.88
CA GLN A 146 4.42 -12.84 -10.39
C GLN A 146 3.21 -12.33 -11.19
N TYR A 147 2.90 -11.04 -11.05
CA TYR A 147 1.65 -10.49 -11.52
C TYR A 147 1.89 -9.20 -12.29
N ALA A 148 1.26 -9.09 -13.47
CA ALA A 148 1.13 -7.83 -14.18
C ALA A 148 0.10 -6.93 -13.48
N ILE A 149 0.23 -5.62 -13.66
CA ILE A 149 -0.64 -4.63 -13.01
C ILE A 149 -1.38 -3.81 -14.05
N GLU A 150 -2.70 -3.74 -13.93
CA GLU A 150 -3.55 -2.75 -14.59
C GLU A 150 -3.92 -1.64 -13.60
N PHE A 151 -3.70 -0.38 -13.99
CA PHE A 151 -3.92 0.78 -13.14
C PHE A 151 -5.20 1.54 -13.51
N ASN A 152 -6.01 1.84 -12.49
CA ASN A 152 -7.25 2.59 -12.67
C ASN A 152 -7.29 3.80 -11.72
N LEU A 153 -7.30 5.01 -12.29
CA LEU A 153 -7.45 6.25 -11.51
C LEU A 153 -8.90 6.39 -11.03
N THR A 154 -9.06 6.58 -9.73
CA THR A 154 -10.35 6.80 -9.08
C THR A 154 -10.21 7.80 -7.93
N SER A 155 -11.25 7.94 -7.12
CA SER A 155 -11.26 8.73 -5.90
C SER A 155 -12.02 7.99 -4.81
N GLN A 156 -11.65 8.25 -3.56
CA GLN A 156 -12.32 7.68 -2.40
C GLN A 156 -12.40 8.69 -1.25
N PRO A 157 -13.44 8.62 -0.40
CA PRO A 157 -13.48 9.33 0.87
C PRO A 157 -12.58 8.64 1.91
N ILE A 158 -12.46 9.24 3.09
CA ILE A 158 -11.78 8.63 4.24
C ILE A 158 -12.44 7.28 4.62
N SER A 159 -11.64 6.24 4.83
CA SER A 159 -12.12 4.93 5.31
C SER A 159 -12.27 4.92 6.83
N LEU A 160 -13.05 3.97 7.37
CA LEU A 160 -13.21 3.81 8.83
C LEU A 160 -11.89 3.45 9.52
N GLY A 161 -11.02 2.70 8.83
CA GLY A 161 -9.72 2.25 9.35
C GLY A 161 -8.64 3.34 9.38
N ASP A 162 -8.86 4.52 8.78
CA ASP A 162 -7.89 5.62 8.92
C ASP A 162 -8.07 6.28 10.29
N PHE A 163 -6.97 6.42 11.05
CA PHE A 163 -7.01 6.97 12.42
C PHE A 163 -7.66 8.35 12.52
N ALA A 164 -7.73 9.11 11.42
CA ALA A 164 -8.32 10.43 11.41
C ALA A 164 -9.84 10.42 11.18
N PHE A 165 -10.47 9.28 10.89
CA PHE A 165 -11.90 9.18 10.61
C PHE A 165 -12.75 9.68 11.79
N ALA A 166 -12.65 9.00 12.93
CA ALA A 166 -13.43 9.31 14.14
C ALA A 166 -13.28 10.79 14.56
N PRO A 167 -12.07 11.34 14.73
CA PRO A 167 -11.93 12.73 15.17
C PRO A 167 -12.36 13.76 14.12
N LYS A 168 -12.11 13.52 12.82
CA LYS A 168 -12.49 14.49 11.77
C LYS A 168 -13.98 14.47 11.47
N ILE A 169 -14.57 13.28 11.39
CA ILE A 169 -15.95 13.11 10.92
C ILE A 169 -16.93 13.20 12.09
N LEU A 170 -16.70 12.40 13.13
CA LEU A 170 -17.61 12.24 14.27
C LEU A 170 -17.29 13.18 15.43
N GLY A 171 -16.04 13.62 15.55
CA GLY A 171 -15.60 14.50 16.65
C GLY A 171 -15.36 13.76 17.97
N VAL A 172 -15.11 12.45 17.89
CA VAL A 172 -14.72 11.57 19.01
C VAL A 172 -13.33 10.99 18.76
N GLU A 173 -12.67 10.45 19.79
CA GLU A 173 -11.31 9.90 19.66
C GLU A 173 -11.33 8.53 18.98
N ASP A 174 -12.18 7.62 19.47
CA ASP A 174 -12.40 6.29 18.89
C ASP A 174 -13.76 6.23 18.18
N ILE A 175 -13.90 5.43 17.13
CA ILE A 175 -15.17 5.31 16.40
C ILE A 175 -16.28 4.74 17.28
N TYR A 176 -15.96 3.80 18.18
CA TYR A 176 -16.93 3.18 19.06
C TYR A 176 -17.37 4.09 20.22
N ASP A 177 -16.64 5.19 20.50
CA ASP A 177 -17.12 6.24 21.41
C ASP A 177 -18.35 6.98 20.87
N PHE A 178 -18.63 6.86 19.57
CA PHE A 178 -19.81 7.44 18.95
C PHE A 178 -21.06 6.57 19.10
N GLU A 179 -20.93 5.28 19.44
CA GLU A 179 -22.05 4.33 19.54
C GLU A 179 -23.13 4.84 20.52
N ASP A 180 -22.74 5.34 21.68
CA ASP A 180 -23.66 5.91 22.70
C ASP A 180 -24.41 7.16 22.21
N GLN A 181 -23.88 7.85 21.20
CA GLN A 181 -24.45 9.07 20.62
C GLN A 181 -25.29 8.79 19.37
N PHE A 182 -25.21 7.57 18.85
CA PHE A 182 -25.90 7.18 17.64
C PHE A 182 -27.39 6.99 17.93
N GLU A 183 -28.21 7.88 17.39
CA GLU A 183 -29.68 7.79 17.52
C GLU A 183 -30.32 6.78 16.53
N GLY A 184 -29.50 6.09 15.72
CA GLY A 184 -29.95 4.98 14.87
C GLY A 184 -30.21 3.71 15.66
N GLY A 185 -30.55 2.62 14.97
CA GLY A 185 -30.80 1.32 15.62
C GLY A 185 -29.51 0.69 16.09
N ASP A 186 -28.98 -0.23 15.31
CA ASP A 186 -27.71 -0.92 15.60
C ASP A 186 -26.56 -0.16 14.94
N PHE A 187 -25.53 0.23 15.69
CA PHE A 187 -24.45 1.06 15.14
C PHE A 187 -23.62 0.32 14.08
N GLU A 188 -23.46 -0.99 14.23
CA GLU A 188 -22.75 -1.80 13.25
C GLU A 188 -23.55 -1.85 11.93
N ASP A 189 -24.80 -2.32 12.01
CA ASP A 189 -25.66 -2.53 10.84
C ASP A 189 -26.13 -1.22 10.18
N ASP A 190 -26.36 -0.16 10.96
CA ASP A 190 -26.93 1.09 10.43
C ASP A 190 -25.86 2.14 10.08
N PHE A 191 -24.63 2.05 10.61
CA PHE A 191 -23.57 3.03 10.34
C PHE A 191 -22.29 2.41 9.76
N ILE A 192 -21.70 1.42 10.42
CA ILE A 192 -20.39 0.86 10.06
C ILE A 192 -20.46 0.11 8.73
N GLU A 193 -21.25 -0.96 8.63
CA GLU A 193 -21.34 -1.78 7.42
C GLU A 193 -21.76 -0.94 6.20
N PRO A 194 -22.82 -0.10 6.26
CA PRO A 194 -23.25 0.66 5.09
C PRO A 194 -22.24 1.72 4.63
N TYR A 195 -21.44 2.26 5.56
CA TYR A 195 -20.38 3.19 5.18
C TYR A 195 -19.19 2.44 4.58
N ASP A 196 -18.76 1.32 5.17
CA ASP A 196 -17.64 0.55 4.63
C ASP A 196 -17.95 0.00 3.23
N GLU A 197 -19.18 -0.44 2.96
CA GLU A 197 -19.61 -0.89 1.61
C GLU A 197 -19.31 0.13 0.50
N VAL A 198 -19.28 1.43 0.82
CA VAL A 198 -19.07 2.52 -0.16
C VAL A 198 -17.73 3.24 -0.02
N ALA A 199 -17.05 3.09 1.12
CA ALA A 199 -15.84 3.82 1.48
C ALA A 199 -14.66 2.90 1.87
N SER A 200 -14.80 1.58 1.74
CA SER A 200 -13.75 0.62 2.07
C SER A 200 -12.46 0.95 1.30
N ALA A 201 -11.35 0.88 2.03
CA ALA A 201 -10.01 1.06 1.50
C ALA A 201 -9.34 -0.28 1.10
N SER A 202 -10.05 -1.40 1.18
CA SER A 202 -9.56 -2.74 0.79
C SER A 202 -9.08 -2.80 -0.67
N GLY A 203 -8.27 -3.81 -0.99
CA GLY A 203 -7.66 -4.02 -2.29
C GLY A 203 -6.34 -3.27 -2.49
N HIS A 204 -5.68 -3.54 -3.61
CA HIS A 204 -4.36 -2.99 -3.91
C HIS A 204 -4.44 -1.57 -4.49
N ARG A 205 -3.59 -0.65 -4.03
CA ARG A 205 -3.66 0.76 -4.44
C ARG A 205 -2.36 1.57 -4.24
N LEU A 206 -2.35 2.76 -4.85
CA LEU A 206 -1.40 3.85 -4.63
C LEU A 206 -2.17 5.12 -4.20
N GLY A 207 -1.70 5.79 -3.16
CA GLY A 207 -2.40 6.97 -2.62
C GLY A 207 -3.79 6.67 -2.08
N GLY A 208 -4.52 7.72 -1.69
CA GLY A 208 -5.80 7.58 -1.00
C GLY A 208 -5.62 7.28 0.49
N TYR A 209 -6.55 6.49 1.05
CA TYR A 209 -6.57 6.06 2.45
C TYR A 209 -6.22 4.58 2.57
N PRO A 210 -5.53 4.17 3.64
CA PRO A 210 -5.15 2.78 3.87
C PRO A 210 -6.30 1.93 4.40
N TYR A 211 -6.11 0.62 4.24
CA TYR A 211 -6.84 -0.43 4.91
C TYR A 211 -5.93 -1.15 5.91
N PHE A 212 -6.52 -1.67 6.98
CA PHE A 212 -5.90 -2.43 8.06
C PHE A 212 -6.90 -3.48 8.53
N THR A 213 -6.42 -4.66 8.94
CA THR A 213 -7.27 -5.63 9.65
C THR A 213 -7.25 -5.40 11.16
N GLN A 214 -6.22 -4.72 11.67
CA GLN A 214 -6.09 -4.37 13.08
C GLN A 214 -6.28 -2.87 13.30
N THR A 215 -5.20 -2.09 13.40
CA THR A 215 -5.29 -0.66 13.70
C THR A 215 -4.19 0.09 12.98
N ASP A 216 -4.52 1.30 12.55
CA ASP A 216 -3.57 2.20 11.91
C ASP A 216 -2.38 2.52 12.84
N PRO A 217 -1.14 2.14 12.47
CA PRO A 217 0.03 2.35 13.32
C PRO A 217 0.34 3.85 13.52
N ARG A 218 -0.17 4.72 12.63
CA ARG A 218 0.03 6.18 12.73
C ARG A 218 -0.75 6.77 13.91
N GLN A 219 -1.81 6.12 14.38
CA GLN A 219 -2.59 6.57 15.54
C GLN A 219 -1.70 6.76 16.78
N TYR A 220 -0.77 5.82 17.00
CA TYR A 220 0.05 5.76 18.22
C TYR A 220 1.46 6.33 18.05
N ASN A 221 1.79 6.86 16.87
CA ASN A 221 3.10 7.42 16.57
C ASN A 221 2.95 8.82 15.97
N GLU A 222 2.99 9.83 16.83
CA GLU A 222 2.87 11.25 16.45
C GLU A 222 3.86 11.71 15.38
N LYS A 223 5.00 11.03 15.23
CA LYS A 223 6.05 11.40 14.25
C LYS A 223 5.68 11.05 12.81
N VAL A 224 4.67 10.21 12.62
CA VAL A 224 4.27 9.70 11.30
C VAL A 224 2.77 9.89 11.01
N GLN A 225 2.05 10.66 11.85
CA GLN A 225 0.64 10.98 11.63
C GLN A 225 0.36 11.76 10.34
N ASP A 226 1.36 12.47 9.81
CA ASP A 226 1.28 13.19 8.54
C ASP A 226 1.71 12.36 7.33
N TYR A 227 2.11 11.09 7.53
CA TYR A 227 2.47 10.20 6.44
C TYR A 227 1.24 9.76 5.66
N VAL A 228 1.38 9.74 4.34
CA VAL A 228 0.32 9.35 3.39
C VAL A 228 0.62 7.99 2.79
N LEU A 229 -0.43 7.27 2.36
CA LEU A 229 -0.29 5.98 1.72
C LEU A 229 0.49 6.11 0.40
N LEU A 230 1.62 5.40 0.31
CA LEU A 230 2.43 5.31 -0.90
C LEU A 230 1.98 4.12 -1.76
N PHE A 231 1.86 2.94 -1.14
CA PHE A 231 1.53 1.68 -1.79
C PHE A 231 0.86 0.73 -0.79
N GLN A 232 -0.14 0.00 -1.25
CA GLN A 232 -0.83 -1.05 -0.50
C GLN A 232 -0.98 -2.30 -1.37
N LEU A 233 -0.63 -3.44 -0.81
CA LEU A 233 -0.89 -4.76 -1.37
C LEU A 233 -1.74 -5.53 -0.36
N ASP A 234 -3.02 -5.67 -0.66
CA ASP A 234 -3.92 -6.52 0.10
C ASP A 234 -3.70 -8.02 -0.17
N THR A 235 -4.27 -8.88 0.68
CA THR A 235 -4.51 -10.28 0.35
C THR A 235 -5.43 -10.37 -0.87
N ASP A 236 -5.08 -11.25 -1.80
CA ASP A 236 -5.87 -11.59 -2.98
C ASP A 236 -5.57 -13.04 -3.29
N ASP A 237 -6.31 -13.93 -2.65
CA ASP A 237 -6.19 -15.39 -2.73
C ASP A 237 -7.25 -16.03 -3.64
N ALA A 238 -8.26 -15.24 -4.02
CA ALA A 238 -9.36 -15.68 -4.87
C ALA A 238 -8.95 -15.73 -6.35
N GLU A 239 -8.20 -14.73 -6.82
CA GLU A 239 -7.74 -14.63 -8.21
C GLU A 239 -6.22 -14.76 -8.34
N ASN A 240 -5.50 -14.32 -7.31
CA ASN A 240 -4.05 -14.37 -7.25
C ASN A 240 -3.61 -15.23 -6.05
N GLU A 241 -2.31 -15.52 -5.91
CA GLU A 241 -1.81 -16.33 -4.78
C GLU A 241 -1.08 -15.40 -3.81
N ILE A 242 -1.79 -14.38 -3.31
CA ILE A 242 -1.27 -13.37 -2.39
C ILE A 242 -1.97 -13.51 -1.03
N MET A 243 -1.22 -13.77 0.03
CA MET A 243 -1.72 -13.97 1.39
C MET A 243 -0.79 -13.35 2.42
N TRP A 244 -1.29 -12.37 3.17
CA TRP A 244 -0.57 -11.76 4.29
C TRP A 244 -1.04 -12.38 5.61
N GLY A 245 -0.31 -13.34 6.17
CA GLY A 245 -0.73 -13.99 7.42
C GLY A 245 -2.12 -14.62 7.32
N ASP A 246 -3.03 -14.24 8.22
CA ASP A 246 -4.45 -14.61 8.20
C ASP A 246 -5.28 -13.50 7.53
N SER A 247 -5.29 -13.46 6.20
CA SER A 247 -6.06 -12.49 5.38
C SER A 247 -5.78 -11.02 5.69
N GLY A 248 -4.49 -10.67 5.75
CA GLY A 248 -3.99 -9.35 6.09
C GLY A 248 -3.71 -8.42 4.91
N VAL A 249 -2.98 -7.34 5.19
CA VAL A 249 -2.60 -6.32 4.21
C VAL A 249 -1.20 -5.76 4.50
N GLY A 250 -0.42 -5.49 3.45
CA GLY A 250 0.84 -4.76 3.54
C GLY A 250 0.69 -3.31 3.03
N ASN A 251 1.19 -2.34 3.79
CA ASN A 251 1.13 -0.92 3.46
C ASN A 251 2.51 -0.25 3.60
N PHE A 252 2.80 0.66 2.69
CA PHE A 252 3.96 1.56 2.74
C PHE A 252 3.47 3.00 2.78
N PHE A 253 4.04 3.81 3.67
CA PHE A 253 3.67 5.21 3.85
C PHE A 253 4.89 6.13 3.69
N ILE A 254 4.64 7.36 3.28
CA ILE A 254 5.70 8.35 3.08
C ILE A 254 5.25 9.74 3.53
N HIS A 255 6.19 10.53 4.06
CA HIS A 255 5.94 11.93 4.35
C HIS A 255 5.72 12.71 3.03
N PRO A 256 4.70 13.60 2.92
CA PRO A 256 4.41 14.33 1.68
C PRO A 256 5.59 15.12 1.12
N GLU A 257 6.40 15.75 1.97
CA GLU A 257 7.58 16.51 1.53
C GLU A 257 8.72 15.62 1.03
N ASP A 258 8.82 14.39 1.53
CA ASP A 258 9.83 13.44 1.07
C ASP A 258 9.38 12.82 -0.27
N LEU A 259 8.08 12.57 -0.46
CA LEU A 259 7.50 12.18 -1.75
C LEU A 259 7.77 13.22 -2.85
N LYS A 260 7.50 14.51 -2.59
CA LYS A 260 7.78 15.61 -3.54
C LYS A 260 9.26 15.69 -3.93
N LYS A 261 10.16 15.38 -2.99
CA LYS A 261 11.61 15.33 -3.19
C LYS A 261 12.10 14.02 -3.78
N ARG A 262 11.23 13.02 -3.90
CA ARG A 262 11.55 11.64 -4.32
C ARG A 262 12.57 10.98 -3.39
N ASP A 263 12.50 11.31 -2.11
CA ASP A 263 13.32 10.71 -1.05
C ASP A 263 12.53 9.58 -0.38
N PHE A 264 12.84 8.34 -0.77
CA PHE A 264 12.18 7.15 -0.24
C PHE A 264 12.95 6.51 0.93
N SER A 265 13.95 7.20 1.48
CA SER A 265 14.79 6.66 2.58
C SER A 265 14.06 6.53 3.91
N LYS A 266 12.93 7.23 4.08
CA LYS A 266 12.13 7.25 5.31
C LYS A 266 10.75 6.64 5.15
N VAL A 267 10.53 5.81 4.12
CA VAL A 267 9.26 5.09 3.97
C VAL A 267 9.00 4.26 5.23
N LEU A 268 7.78 4.34 5.75
CA LEU A 268 7.28 3.48 6.82
C LEU A 268 6.66 2.24 6.20
N TYR A 269 6.98 1.06 6.71
CA TYR A 269 6.40 -0.21 6.29
C TYR A 269 5.60 -0.86 7.43
N ASN A 270 4.36 -1.24 7.14
CA ASN A 270 3.46 -1.96 8.03
C ASN A 270 2.86 -3.16 7.29
N TRP A 271 2.60 -4.24 8.01
CA TRP A 271 1.56 -5.19 7.63
C TRP A 271 0.85 -5.68 8.89
N ASP A 272 -0.41 -6.07 8.74
CA ASP A 272 -1.19 -6.74 9.78
C ASP A 272 -2.05 -7.85 9.17
N CYS A 273 -2.63 -8.70 10.03
CA CYS A 273 -3.60 -9.72 9.64
C CYS A 273 -4.62 -9.94 10.78
N CYS A 274 -5.64 -10.79 10.54
CA CYS A 274 -6.72 -11.05 11.50
C CYS A 274 -6.25 -11.86 12.73
#